data_AF-A0AAX4FGX8-F1
#
_entry.id   AF-A0AAX4FGX8-F1
#
_cell.length_a   1.000
_cell.length_b   1.000
_cell.length_c   1.000
_cell.angle_alpha   90.00
_cell.angle_beta   90.00
_cell.angle_gamma   90.00
#
_symmetry.space_group_name_H-M   'P 1'
#
loop_
_entity.id
_entity.type
_entity.pdbx_description
1 polymer ?
#
loop_
_entity_poly.entity_id
_entity_poly.type
_entity_poly.pdbx_seq_one_letter_code
_entity_poly.pdbx_strand_id
1 'polypeptide(L)'
;MNKSLSMLRALTCAMAVLLAGHAAAQTVTITPTQTYQTVRGFGGMNGAGWINDLTPAQVDLAYGSGTGQIGLSILRMRIDPSSSGWATQVPTATRVHALGGLVFATPWTPPAYMKSNNSLTNGGKLLTNYYGAYTQHLLDFANYMSGKGAPLYAISLQNEPDWHPDYESADWSSSDFVNYLVSQGSRFGSLKVIVGESVGFNFSITDPVLNNATANQATSIVAGHLYGAKPRDYALARSKGKQVWMTEHYTDNTDGNAWPSALGVASELHASMAANFNAYIWWYIRRSYGLISENGAVSKRGYAMSQFARFVRPGSVRVGATEHPYSDVSVTAYRTPDNKLVVVAVNTGTGHQRLDLTLPSGTATQFAKYSTSSTLNVGFGGNYSVVNGKTSLYVDPQSVATLVGN
;
A
#
# COMPACT_ATOMS: atom_id res chain seq x y z
N MET A 1 -64.74 43.27 -36.46
CA MET A 1 -63.56 42.52 -35.99
C MET A 1 -62.81 43.35 -34.96
N ASN A 2 -62.94 42.95 -33.69
CA ASN A 2 -61.96 42.94 -32.58
C ASN A 2 -61.21 44.25 -32.23
N LYS A 3 -61.65 45.04 -31.25
CA LYS A 3 -61.50 44.91 -29.77
C LYS A 3 -60.06 44.62 -29.31
N SER A 4 -59.38 45.65 -28.80
CA SER A 4 -58.21 45.52 -27.94
C SER A 4 -58.64 45.15 -26.52
N LEU A 5 -58.05 44.10 -25.94
CA LEU A 5 -58.15 43.81 -24.52
C LEU A 5 -56.74 43.51 -23.98
N SER A 6 -56.47 44.11 -22.83
CA SER A 6 -55.30 44.02 -21.99
C SER A 6 -54.97 42.59 -21.53
N MET A 7 -53.68 42.26 -21.45
CA MET A 7 -53.19 41.20 -20.56
C MET A 7 -51.93 41.66 -19.85
N LEU A 8 -52.11 41.99 -18.58
CA LEU A 8 -51.07 42.19 -17.58
C LEU A 8 -50.48 40.82 -17.24
N ARG A 9 -49.24 40.53 -17.65
CA ARG A 9 -48.49 39.37 -17.15
C ARG A 9 -47.67 39.79 -15.94
N ALA A 10 -48.12 39.38 -14.76
CA ALA A 10 -47.35 39.48 -13.53
C ALA A 10 -46.09 38.61 -13.65
N LEU A 11 -44.92 39.23 -13.54
CA LEU A 11 -43.64 38.56 -13.46
C LEU A 11 -43.40 38.17 -11.99
N THR A 12 -43.76 36.95 -11.60
CA THR A 12 -43.35 36.39 -10.31
C THR A 12 -41.86 36.05 -10.37
N CYS A 13 -41.04 36.94 -9.82
CA CYS A 13 -39.63 36.68 -9.58
C CYS A 13 -39.52 35.69 -8.41
N ALA A 14 -39.42 34.40 -8.72
CA ALA A 14 -39.11 33.37 -7.73
C ALA A 14 -37.63 33.49 -7.37
N MET A 15 -37.35 34.21 -6.27
CA MET A 15 -36.04 34.26 -5.65
C MET A 15 -35.78 32.89 -5.00
N ALA A 16 -35.18 31.97 -5.76
CA ALA A 16 -34.68 30.72 -5.21
C ALA A 16 -33.46 31.03 -4.32
N VAL A 17 -33.70 31.17 -3.03
CA VAL A 17 -32.64 31.17 -2.03
C VAL A 17 -32.04 29.76 -2.02
N LEU A 18 -30.90 29.60 -2.69
CA LEU A 18 -30.02 28.45 -2.52
C LEU A 18 -29.47 28.49 -1.08
N LEU A 19 -30.22 27.90 -0.15
CA LEU A 19 -29.69 27.48 1.13
C LEU A 19 -28.70 26.35 0.85
N ALA A 20 -27.43 26.69 0.63
CA ALA A 20 -26.34 25.75 0.77
C ALA A 20 -26.31 25.31 2.24
N GLY A 21 -27.01 24.22 2.54
CA GLY A 21 -26.96 23.56 3.84
C GLY A 21 -25.52 23.19 4.10
N HIS A 22 -24.84 23.96 4.94
CA HIS A 22 -23.53 23.58 5.44
C HIS A 22 -23.78 22.35 6.31
N ALA A 23 -23.30 21.18 5.85
CA ALA A 23 -23.33 19.98 6.68
C ALA A 23 -22.72 20.31 8.05
N ALA A 24 -23.40 19.92 9.13
CA ALA A 24 -22.88 20.12 10.47
C ALA A 24 -21.49 19.45 10.58
N ALA A 25 -20.58 20.11 11.28
CA ALA A 25 -19.24 19.56 11.52
C ALA A 25 -19.35 18.22 12.26
N GLN A 26 -18.57 17.23 11.82
CA GLN A 26 -18.54 15.91 12.45
C GLN A 26 -17.30 15.75 13.31
N THR A 27 -17.49 15.14 14.49
CA THR A 27 -16.41 14.94 15.46
C THR A 27 -15.56 13.73 15.10
N VAL A 28 -14.25 13.92 15.01
CA VAL A 28 -13.27 12.82 14.90
C VAL A 28 -12.56 12.69 16.23
N THR A 29 -12.84 11.61 16.94
CA THR A 29 -12.20 11.31 18.23
C THR A 29 -10.97 10.46 18.00
N ILE A 30 -9.80 10.96 18.39
CA ILE A 30 -8.53 10.24 18.34
C ILE A 30 -8.26 9.63 19.71
N THR A 31 -7.97 8.33 19.74
CA THR A 31 -7.71 7.55 20.95
C THR A 31 -6.32 6.91 20.87
N PRO A 32 -5.24 7.64 21.22
CA PRO A 32 -3.86 7.16 21.09
C PRO A 32 -3.53 5.89 21.89
N THR A 33 -4.30 5.60 22.94
CA THR A 33 -4.14 4.41 23.79
C THR A 33 -4.70 3.14 23.15
N GLN A 34 -5.60 3.26 22.18
CA GLN A 34 -6.08 2.13 21.39
C GLN A 34 -5.10 1.92 20.23
N THR A 35 -4.25 0.90 20.32
CA THR A 35 -3.24 0.60 19.30
C THR A 35 -3.64 -0.59 18.43
N TYR A 36 -3.25 -0.55 17.16
CA TYR A 36 -3.45 -1.63 16.20
C TYR A 36 -2.10 -2.14 15.68
N GLN A 37 -1.95 -2.30 14.37
CA GLN A 37 -0.73 -2.79 13.76
C GLN A 37 0.38 -1.73 13.71
N THR A 38 1.63 -2.20 13.79
CA THR A 38 2.80 -1.42 13.40
C THR A 38 2.90 -1.36 11.87
N VAL A 39 2.97 -0.17 11.30
CA VAL A 39 3.21 0.07 9.89
C VAL A 39 4.67 -0.23 9.59
N ARG A 40 4.90 -1.22 8.74
CA ARG A 40 6.20 -1.59 8.21
C ARG A 40 6.66 -0.61 7.15
N GLY A 41 5.75 -0.16 6.29
CA GLY A 41 6.05 0.82 5.25
C GLY A 41 5.19 0.66 4.01
N PHE A 42 5.53 1.48 3.02
CA PHE A 42 4.87 1.55 1.73
C PHE A 42 5.91 1.38 0.64
N GLY A 43 5.54 0.76 -0.46
CA GLY A 43 6.51 0.34 -1.45
C GLY A 43 5.99 0.26 -2.87
N GLY A 44 6.85 -0.24 -3.74
CA GLY A 44 6.50 -0.61 -5.10
C GLY A 44 7.48 -1.61 -5.71
N MET A 45 7.12 -2.12 -6.87
CA MET A 45 7.93 -3.06 -7.65
C MET A 45 8.98 -2.33 -8.49
N ASN A 46 10.22 -2.80 -8.45
CA ASN A 46 11.17 -2.58 -9.52
C ASN A 46 10.98 -3.66 -10.59
N GLY A 47 10.60 -3.26 -11.80
CA GLY A 47 10.28 -4.17 -12.90
C GLY A 47 11.47 -4.53 -13.80
N ALA A 48 12.71 -4.25 -13.38
CA ALA A 48 13.90 -4.56 -14.16
C ALA A 48 13.90 -6.03 -14.62
N GLY A 49 14.20 -6.26 -15.90
CA GLY A 49 14.11 -7.58 -16.54
C GLY A 49 12.82 -7.78 -17.37
N TRP A 50 11.74 -7.07 -17.03
CA TRP A 50 10.51 -7.01 -17.83
C TRP A 50 10.25 -5.62 -18.42
N ILE A 51 10.67 -4.58 -17.71
CA ILE A 51 10.70 -3.19 -18.17
C ILE A 51 12.08 -2.60 -17.87
N ASN A 52 12.34 -1.38 -18.36
CA ASN A 52 13.56 -0.65 -18.03
C ASN A 52 13.67 -0.46 -16.51
N ASP A 53 14.87 -0.63 -15.96
CA ASP A 53 15.16 -0.38 -14.55
C ASP A 53 14.88 1.09 -14.16
N LEU A 54 14.73 1.37 -12.87
CA LEU A 54 14.66 2.73 -12.36
C LEU A 54 16.03 3.40 -12.50
N THR A 55 16.02 4.68 -12.90
CA THR A 55 17.26 5.48 -12.84
C THR A 55 17.57 5.85 -11.39
N PRO A 56 18.84 6.18 -11.03
CA PRO A 56 19.17 6.62 -9.68
C PRO A 56 18.30 7.78 -9.17
N ALA A 57 17.99 8.76 -10.04
CA ALA A 57 17.12 9.88 -9.71
C ALA A 57 15.67 9.43 -9.44
N GLN A 58 15.16 8.43 -10.17
CA GLN A 58 13.82 7.87 -9.92
C GLN A 58 13.76 7.09 -8.60
N VAL A 59 14.85 6.39 -8.23
CA VAL A 59 14.97 5.75 -6.91
C VAL A 59 14.96 6.81 -5.81
N ASP A 60 15.74 7.88 -5.93
CA ASP A 60 15.76 8.96 -4.93
C ASP A 60 14.39 9.64 -4.80
N LEU A 61 13.71 9.85 -5.92
CA LEU A 61 12.37 10.41 -5.96
C LEU A 61 11.36 9.50 -5.27
N ALA A 62 11.46 8.18 -5.48
CA ALA A 62 10.56 7.21 -4.89
C ALA A 62 10.81 7.00 -3.38
N TYR A 63 12.06 6.87 -2.96
CA TYR A 63 12.41 6.43 -1.60
C TYR A 63 12.83 7.56 -0.66
N GLY A 64 13.19 8.75 -1.17
CA GLY A 64 13.37 9.93 -0.35
C GLY A 64 12.03 10.42 0.23
N SER A 65 12.07 11.08 1.40
CA SER A 65 10.86 11.58 2.09
C SER A 65 10.74 13.11 2.16
N GLY A 66 11.66 13.82 1.50
CA GLY A 66 11.65 15.27 1.39
C GLY A 66 10.49 15.81 0.54
N THR A 67 10.41 17.14 0.41
CA THR A 67 9.41 17.78 -0.44
C THR A 67 9.57 17.33 -1.89
N GLY A 68 8.46 16.93 -2.53
CA GLY A 68 8.45 16.43 -3.91
C GLY A 68 8.84 14.95 -4.07
N GLN A 69 9.28 14.27 -3.02
CA GLN A 69 9.59 12.84 -3.03
C GLN A 69 8.43 12.01 -2.44
N ILE A 70 8.38 10.71 -2.73
CA ILE A 70 7.21 9.86 -2.40
C ILE A 70 7.31 9.28 -0.99
N GLY A 71 8.50 8.93 -0.50
CA GLY A 71 8.71 8.37 0.83
C GLY A 71 8.52 6.85 0.92
N LEU A 72 8.64 6.11 -0.18
CA LEU A 72 8.64 4.65 -0.12
C LEU A 72 9.77 4.12 0.79
N SER A 73 9.56 2.94 1.35
CA SER A 73 10.49 2.30 2.31
C SER A 73 10.60 0.79 2.11
N ILE A 74 9.90 0.23 1.12
CA ILE A 74 9.95 -1.19 0.78
C ILE A 74 10.04 -1.33 -0.75
N LEU A 75 11.05 -2.06 -1.21
CA LEU A 75 11.21 -2.46 -2.61
C LEU A 75 10.83 -3.93 -2.77
N ARG A 76 9.95 -4.20 -3.74
CA ARG A 76 9.69 -5.55 -4.25
C ARG A 76 10.50 -5.78 -5.52
N MET A 77 11.01 -7.00 -5.68
CA MET A 77 11.78 -7.42 -6.85
C MET A 77 11.42 -8.84 -7.29
N ARG A 78 11.73 -9.14 -8.55
CA ARG A 78 11.61 -10.48 -9.12
C ARG A 78 12.85 -11.33 -8.88
N ILE A 79 12.62 -12.57 -8.49
CA ILE A 79 13.62 -13.64 -8.57
C ILE A 79 13.48 -14.28 -9.94
N ASP A 80 14.48 -14.07 -10.80
CA ASP A 80 14.55 -14.73 -12.10
C ASP A 80 14.84 -16.23 -11.92
N PRO A 81 14.13 -17.15 -12.60
CA PRO A 81 14.42 -18.58 -12.52
C PRO A 81 15.83 -18.92 -13.03
N SER A 82 16.44 -18.08 -13.86
CA SER A 82 17.85 -18.16 -14.23
C SER A 82 18.70 -17.19 -13.41
N SER A 83 19.76 -17.71 -12.78
CA SER A 83 20.71 -16.89 -12.02
C SER A 83 21.46 -15.85 -12.87
N SER A 84 21.50 -16.04 -14.19
CA SER A 84 22.02 -15.02 -15.12
C SER A 84 21.23 -13.72 -15.09
N GLY A 85 19.95 -13.76 -14.70
CA GLY A 85 19.08 -12.59 -14.62
C GLY A 85 19.24 -11.78 -13.33
N TRP A 86 19.85 -12.33 -12.28
CA TRP A 86 19.83 -11.70 -10.94
C TRP A 86 20.57 -10.36 -10.88
N ALA A 87 21.59 -10.16 -11.71
CA ALA A 87 22.35 -8.91 -11.77
C ALA A 87 21.48 -7.70 -12.14
N THR A 88 20.34 -7.90 -12.83
CA THR A 88 19.42 -6.83 -13.22
C THR A 88 18.78 -6.11 -12.03
N GLN A 89 18.66 -6.78 -10.88
CA GLN A 89 18.02 -6.21 -9.69
C GLN A 89 18.98 -5.35 -8.85
N VAL A 90 20.28 -5.56 -8.99
CA VAL A 90 21.32 -5.05 -8.08
C VAL A 90 21.37 -3.51 -8.00
N PRO A 91 21.35 -2.74 -9.11
CA PRO A 91 21.53 -1.29 -9.05
C PRO A 91 20.47 -0.60 -8.21
N THR A 92 19.19 -0.90 -8.47
CA THR A 92 18.07 -0.34 -7.71
C THR A 92 18.04 -0.86 -6.27
N ALA A 93 18.26 -2.16 -6.05
CA ALA A 93 18.22 -2.76 -4.71
C ALA A 93 19.26 -2.15 -3.76
N THR A 94 20.50 -2.02 -4.23
CA THR A 94 21.61 -1.47 -3.43
C THR A 94 21.37 -0.01 -3.09
N ARG A 95 20.84 0.79 -4.03
CA ARG A 95 20.49 2.19 -3.78
C ARG A 95 19.35 2.32 -2.78
N VAL A 96 18.30 1.52 -2.91
CA VAL A 96 17.19 1.51 -1.93
C VAL A 96 17.70 1.14 -0.54
N HIS A 97 18.55 0.11 -0.45
CA HIS A 97 19.14 -0.30 0.83
C HIS A 97 19.98 0.83 1.46
N ALA A 98 20.80 1.52 0.66
CA ALA A 98 21.59 2.67 1.12
C ALA A 98 20.73 3.84 1.62
N LEU A 99 19.50 3.99 1.13
CA LEU A 99 18.50 4.96 1.61
C LEU A 99 17.73 4.47 2.85
N GLY A 100 18.08 3.31 3.41
CA GLY A 100 17.42 2.70 4.57
C GLY A 100 16.13 1.95 4.23
N GLY A 101 15.86 1.70 2.95
CA GLY A 101 14.72 0.91 2.50
C GLY A 101 14.93 -0.60 2.71
N LEU A 102 13.83 -1.30 2.93
CA LEU A 102 13.79 -2.77 2.95
C LEU A 102 13.66 -3.30 1.53
N VAL A 103 14.27 -4.46 1.27
CA VAL A 103 14.15 -5.16 0.00
C VAL A 103 13.56 -6.55 0.27
N PHE A 104 12.54 -6.93 -0.49
CA PHE A 104 12.06 -8.31 -0.53
C PHE A 104 11.92 -8.77 -1.97
N ALA A 105 11.94 -10.09 -2.15
CA ALA A 105 11.89 -10.68 -3.48
C ALA A 105 10.84 -11.78 -3.57
N THR A 106 10.20 -11.83 -4.73
CA THR A 106 9.17 -12.83 -5.05
C THR A 106 9.58 -13.60 -6.32
N PRO A 107 9.55 -14.94 -6.29
CA PRO A 107 9.65 -15.76 -7.49
C PRO A 107 8.28 -15.89 -8.16
N TRP A 108 8.21 -15.66 -9.47
CA TRP A 108 7.00 -15.95 -10.25
C TRP A 108 6.90 -17.43 -10.60
N THR A 109 8.04 -18.09 -10.79
CA THR A 109 8.08 -19.49 -11.15
C THR A 109 9.42 -20.11 -10.73
N PRO A 110 9.44 -21.38 -10.28
CA PRO A 110 10.66 -22.17 -10.23
C PRO A 110 11.28 -22.36 -11.62
N PRO A 111 12.58 -22.74 -11.73
CA PRO A 111 13.14 -23.22 -12.98
C PRO A 111 12.28 -24.31 -13.62
N ALA A 112 12.07 -24.26 -14.94
CA ALA A 112 11.12 -25.10 -15.66
C ALA A 112 11.29 -26.60 -15.35
N TYR A 113 12.53 -27.10 -15.32
CA TYR A 113 12.83 -28.51 -15.05
C TYR A 113 12.42 -29.01 -13.66
N MET A 114 12.11 -28.09 -12.72
CA MET A 114 11.60 -28.44 -11.40
C MET A 114 10.08 -28.63 -11.37
N LYS A 115 9.38 -28.31 -12.47
CA LYS A 115 7.92 -28.23 -12.52
C LYS A 115 7.30 -29.41 -13.27
N SER A 116 6.06 -29.74 -12.89
CA SER A 116 5.29 -30.85 -13.49
C SER A 116 5.02 -30.70 -14.99
N ASN A 117 5.02 -29.48 -15.50
CA ASN A 117 4.80 -29.17 -16.92
C ASN A 117 6.09 -28.86 -17.68
N ASN A 118 7.26 -28.91 -17.01
CA ASN A 118 8.55 -28.52 -17.58
C ASN A 118 8.52 -27.18 -18.37
N SER A 119 7.74 -26.21 -17.89
CA SER A 119 7.52 -24.91 -18.52
C SER A 119 7.62 -23.80 -17.48
N LEU A 120 7.97 -22.57 -17.88
CA LEU A 120 7.95 -21.40 -16.99
C LEU A 120 6.53 -20.82 -16.83
N THR A 121 5.62 -21.09 -17.76
CA THR A 121 4.32 -20.43 -17.86
C THR A 121 3.16 -21.42 -17.74
N ASN A 122 1.92 -20.90 -17.71
CA ASN A 122 0.67 -21.66 -17.64
C ASN A 122 0.60 -22.56 -16.39
N GLY A 123 1.03 -22.04 -15.24
CA GLY A 123 1.02 -22.76 -13.97
C GLY A 123 2.02 -23.92 -13.93
N GLY A 124 1.56 -25.07 -13.45
CA GLY A 124 2.38 -26.25 -13.18
C GLY A 124 2.95 -26.22 -11.76
N LYS A 125 2.95 -27.38 -11.11
CA LYS A 125 3.38 -27.52 -9.71
C LYS A 125 4.88 -27.72 -9.61
N LEU A 126 5.50 -27.14 -8.58
CA LEU A 126 6.82 -27.56 -8.13
C LEU A 126 6.75 -29.04 -7.70
N LEU A 127 7.56 -29.90 -8.31
CA LEU A 127 7.59 -31.31 -7.93
C LEU A 127 8.29 -31.47 -6.57
N THR A 128 7.76 -32.37 -5.73
CA THR A 128 8.20 -32.54 -4.34
C THR A 128 9.66 -32.96 -4.21
N ASN A 129 10.19 -33.73 -5.16
CA ASN A 129 11.61 -34.10 -5.22
C ASN A 129 12.54 -32.88 -5.44
N TYR A 130 12.03 -31.76 -5.94
CA TYR A 130 12.78 -30.51 -6.11
C TYR A 130 12.60 -29.50 -4.98
N TYR A 131 11.85 -29.79 -3.91
CA TYR A 131 11.71 -28.86 -2.79
C TYR A 131 13.05 -28.41 -2.21
N GLY A 132 13.98 -29.35 -2.05
CA GLY A 132 15.34 -29.06 -1.57
C GLY A 132 16.13 -28.15 -2.53
N ALA A 133 16.03 -28.41 -3.83
CA ALA A 133 16.71 -27.64 -4.87
C ALA A 133 16.12 -26.24 -5.06
N TYR A 134 14.79 -26.12 -5.02
CA TYR A 134 14.11 -24.83 -5.08
C TYR A 134 14.43 -23.96 -3.86
N THR A 135 14.46 -24.54 -2.67
CA THR A 135 14.93 -23.83 -1.46
C THR A 135 16.36 -23.32 -1.62
N GLN A 136 17.25 -24.14 -2.20
CA GLN A 136 18.61 -23.72 -2.47
C GLN A 136 18.65 -22.56 -3.47
N HIS A 137 17.86 -22.61 -4.55
CA HIS A 137 17.74 -21.53 -5.52
C HIS A 137 17.31 -20.20 -4.87
N LEU A 138 16.31 -20.22 -3.98
CA LEU A 138 15.86 -19.03 -3.25
C LEU A 138 16.95 -18.49 -2.30
N LEU A 139 17.65 -19.37 -1.59
CA LEU A 139 18.75 -19.00 -0.70
C LEU A 139 19.97 -18.47 -1.47
N ASP A 140 20.27 -19.04 -2.64
CA ASP A 140 21.35 -18.58 -3.51
C ASP A 140 21.06 -17.16 -4.03
N PHE A 141 19.81 -16.85 -4.38
CA PHE A 141 19.42 -15.48 -4.70
C PHE A 141 19.59 -14.54 -3.50
N ALA A 142 19.11 -14.93 -2.32
CA ALA A 142 19.25 -14.13 -1.11
C ALA A 142 20.73 -13.87 -0.76
N ASN A 143 21.58 -14.89 -0.87
CA ASN A 143 23.02 -14.80 -0.65
C ASN A 143 23.70 -13.93 -1.70
N TYR A 144 23.31 -14.06 -2.97
CA TYR A 144 23.80 -13.22 -4.06
C TYR A 144 23.50 -11.74 -3.78
N MET A 145 22.26 -11.40 -3.45
CA MET A 145 21.87 -10.02 -3.16
C MET A 145 22.57 -9.48 -1.91
N SER A 146 22.71 -10.29 -0.85
CA SER A 146 23.50 -9.95 0.33
C SER A 146 24.96 -9.64 -0.02
N GLY A 147 25.61 -10.48 -0.81
CA GLY A 147 26.98 -10.28 -1.30
C GLY A 147 27.16 -9.07 -2.22
N LYS A 148 26.07 -8.52 -2.77
CA LYS A 148 26.06 -7.27 -3.55
C LYS A 148 25.74 -6.03 -2.72
N GLY A 149 25.54 -6.16 -1.40
CA GLY A 149 25.22 -5.03 -0.52
C GLY A 149 23.74 -4.68 -0.48
N ALA A 150 22.85 -5.60 -0.87
CA ALA A 150 21.39 -5.44 -0.78
C ALA A 150 20.76 -6.68 -0.11
N PRO A 151 21.05 -6.95 1.18
CA PRO A 151 20.49 -8.09 1.87
C PRO A 151 18.96 -8.02 1.92
N LEU A 152 18.31 -9.16 1.69
CA LEU A 152 16.86 -9.25 1.72
C LEU A 152 16.34 -9.19 3.16
N TYR A 153 15.30 -8.39 3.37
CA TYR A 153 14.51 -8.40 4.61
C TYR A 153 13.57 -9.60 4.67
N ALA A 154 13.00 -9.97 3.52
CA ALA A 154 12.06 -11.07 3.37
C ALA A 154 12.17 -11.71 1.98
N ILE A 155 11.69 -12.94 1.86
CA ILE A 155 11.59 -13.68 0.60
C ILE A 155 10.25 -14.39 0.52
N SER A 156 9.59 -14.33 -0.63
CA SER A 156 8.35 -15.06 -0.88
C SER A 156 8.62 -16.42 -1.48
N LEU A 157 7.68 -17.34 -1.27
CA LEU A 157 7.74 -18.69 -1.85
C LEU A 157 7.17 -18.76 -3.26
N GLN A 158 6.17 -17.94 -3.58
CA GLN A 158 5.45 -17.97 -4.86
C GLN A 158 4.60 -16.72 -5.07
N ASN A 159 4.68 -16.08 -6.24
CA ASN A 159 3.70 -15.10 -6.72
C ASN A 159 2.40 -15.79 -7.15
N GLU A 160 1.23 -15.31 -6.71
CA GLU A 160 -0.10 -15.70 -7.21
C GLU A 160 -0.25 -17.22 -7.47
N PRO A 161 -0.10 -18.05 -6.42
CA PRO A 161 -0.16 -19.51 -6.55
C PRO A 161 -1.51 -20.05 -7.05
N ASP A 162 -2.52 -19.20 -7.11
CA ASP A 162 -3.89 -19.44 -7.55
C ASP A 162 -4.21 -18.82 -8.94
N TRP A 163 -3.19 -18.39 -9.69
CA TRP A 163 -3.33 -17.81 -11.03
C TRP A 163 -2.36 -18.48 -12.03
N HIS A 164 -2.87 -18.89 -13.20
CA HIS A 164 -2.14 -19.67 -14.22
C HIS A 164 -2.14 -19.00 -15.61
N PRO A 165 -1.50 -17.83 -15.74
CA PRO A 165 -1.41 -17.07 -16.98
C PRO A 165 -0.37 -17.63 -17.97
N ASP A 166 -0.35 -17.07 -19.18
CA ASP A 166 0.62 -17.39 -20.24
C ASP A 166 2.02 -16.78 -20.03
N TYR A 167 2.25 -16.10 -18.90
CA TYR A 167 3.55 -15.65 -18.40
C TYR A 167 4.02 -16.48 -17.19
N GLU A 168 5.19 -16.14 -16.63
CA GLU A 168 5.80 -16.86 -15.51
C GLU A 168 4.82 -17.08 -14.36
N SER A 169 4.58 -18.35 -14.03
CA SER A 169 3.60 -18.76 -13.02
C SER A 169 3.91 -20.17 -12.49
N ALA A 170 3.42 -20.50 -11.31
CA ALA A 170 3.45 -21.87 -10.79
C ALA A 170 2.34 -22.07 -9.75
N ASP A 171 1.71 -23.24 -9.79
CA ASP A 171 0.55 -23.55 -8.95
C ASP A 171 0.99 -24.07 -7.59
N TRP A 172 0.43 -23.50 -6.51
CA TRP A 172 0.61 -24.04 -5.16
C TRP A 172 -0.73 -24.09 -4.43
N SER A 173 -1.08 -25.27 -3.94
CA SER A 173 -2.18 -25.41 -2.98
C SER A 173 -1.72 -25.06 -1.56
N SER A 174 -2.69 -24.84 -0.65
CA SER A 174 -2.39 -24.68 0.77
C SER A 174 -1.65 -25.89 1.35
N SER A 175 -1.94 -27.12 0.89
CA SER A 175 -1.17 -28.32 1.27
C SER A 175 0.26 -28.31 0.74
N ASP A 176 0.49 -27.77 -0.46
CA ASP A 176 1.86 -27.66 -1.01
C ASP A 176 2.69 -26.70 -0.15
N PHE A 177 2.13 -25.55 0.25
CA PHE A 177 2.80 -24.63 1.19
C PHE A 177 3.10 -25.29 2.55
N VAL A 178 2.13 -26.01 3.14
CA VAL A 178 2.33 -26.71 4.42
C VAL A 178 3.46 -27.73 4.29
N ASN A 179 3.42 -28.60 3.28
CA ASN A 179 4.43 -29.65 3.07
C ASN A 179 5.81 -29.07 2.82
N TYR A 180 5.89 -28.01 2.02
CA TYR A 180 7.15 -27.32 1.74
C TYR A 180 7.72 -26.68 3.00
N LEU A 181 6.94 -25.91 3.77
CA LEU A 181 7.42 -25.26 4.98
C LEU A 181 7.79 -26.25 6.09
N VAL A 182 7.05 -27.35 6.24
CA VAL A 182 7.38 -28.41 7.21
C VAL A 182 8.75 -29.02 6.89
N SER A 183 9.06 -29.23 5.61
CA SER A 183 10.30 -29.90 5.19
C SER A 183 11.49 -28.97 4.98
N GLN A 184 11.25 -27.73 4.53
CA GLN A 184 12.29 -26.79 4.10
C GLN A 184 12.34 -25.51 4.94
N GLY A 185 11.29 -25.16 5.68
CA GLY A 185 11.12 -23.85 6.31
C GLY A 185 12.24 -23.46 7.27
N SER A 186 12.83 -24.42 8.00
CA SER A 186 13.95 -24.17 8.91
C SER A 186 15.23 -23.70 8.21
N ARG A 187 15.40 -24.00 6.91
CA ARG A 187 16.60 -23.64 6.13
C ARG A 187 16.71 -22.14 5.86
N PHE A 188 15.61 -21.38 5.97
CA PHE A 188 15.61 -19.94 5.79
C PHE A 188 16.22 -19.17 6.97
N GLY A 189 16.42 -19.81 8.12
CA GLY A 189 17.06 -19.19 9.29
C GLY A 189 16.36 -17.90 9.71
N SER A 190 17.08 -16.79 9.69
CA SER A 190 16.55 -15.46 10.06
C SER A 190 15.84 -14.72 8.91
N LEU A 191 15.90 -15.23 7.68
CA LEU A 191 15.23 -14.60 6.54
C LEU A 191 13.72 -14.79 6.68
N LYS A 192 12.98 -13.68 6.59
CA LYS A 192 11.53 -13.71 6.80
C LYS A 192 10.84 -14.32 5.58
N VAL A 193 10.19 -15.45 5.78
CA VAL A 193 9.41 -16.10 4.72
C VAL A 193 8.04 -15.44 4.60
N ILE A 194 7.69 -15.05 3.38
CA ILE A 194 6.37 -14.59 2.95
C ILE A 194 5.63 -15.77 2.28
N VAL A 195 4.36 -15.93 2.62
CA VAL A 195 3.47 -16.93 2.00
C VAL A 195 2.13 -16.33 1.63
N GLY A 196 1.44 -17.01 0.71
CA GLY A 196 0.12 -16.60 0.25
C GLY A 196 0.20 -15.94 -1.10
N GLU A 197 0.60 -14.67 -1.16
CA GLU A 197 0.58 -13.79 -2.36
C GLU A 197 -0.56 -14.08 -3.35
N SER A 198 -1.72 -14.46 -2.81
CA SER A 198 -2.92 -14.84 -3.58
C SER A 198 -3.40 -13.63 -4.38
N VAL A 199 -3.81 -13.85 -5.63
CA VAL A 199 -4.27 -12.79 -6.55
C VAL A 199 -5.38 -11.91 -5.95
N GLY A 200 -6.28 -12.52 -5.18
CA GLY A 200 -7.42 -11.85 -4.53
C GLY A 200 -7.40 -11.93 -3.00
N PHE A 201 -6.22 -12.13 -2.42
CA PHE A 201 -6.01 -12.29 -0.97
C PHE A 201 -6.93 -13.34 -0.34
N ASN A 202 -6.93 -14.55 -0.92
CA ASN A 202 -7.73 -15.68 -0.47
C ASN A 202 -7.10 -16.38 0.75
N PHE A 203 -7.78 -16.28 1.90
CA PHE A 203 -7.30 -16.87 3.16
C PHE A 203 -7.23 -18.39 3.12
N SER A 204 -7.98 -19.08 2.25
CA SER A 204 -7.92 -20.56 2.18
C SER A 204 -6.54 -21.10 1.75
N ILE A 205 -5.71 -20.25 1.13
CA ILE A 205 -4.33 -20.58 0.76
C ILE A 205 -3.41 -20.57 1.98
N THR A 206 -3.68 -19.73 2.98
CA THR A 206 -2.79 -19.49 4.13
C THR A 206 -3.34 -20.00 5.46
N ASP A 207 -4.66 -20.23 5.60
CA ASP A 207 -5.26 -20.78 6.83
C ASP A 207 -4.63 -22.13 7.24
N PRO A 208 -4.40 -23.11 6.33
CA PRO A 208 -3.74 -24.36 6.71
C PRO A 208 -2.27 -24.16 7.14
N VAL A 209 -1.57 -23.18 6.55
CA VAL A 209 -0.21 -22.83 6.96
C VAL A 209 -0.20 -22.27 8.39
N LEU A 210 -1.12 -21.36 8.71
CA LEU A 210 -1.24 -20.73 10.03
C LEU A 210 -1.71 -21.70 11.13
N ASN A 211 -2.44 -22.75 10.76
CA ASN A 211 -2.93 -23.78 11.68
C ASN A 211 -1.97 -24.96 11.85
N ASN A 212 -0.99 -25.13 10.97
CA ASN A 212 0.09 -26.10 11.16
C ASN A 212 1.24 -25.48 11.97
N ALA A 213 1.60 -26.09 13.12
CA ALA A 213 2.57 -25.49 14.04
C ALA A 213 3.95 -25.22 13.41
N THR A 214 4.50 -26.20 12.68
CA THR A 214 5.82 -26.09 12.03
C THR A 214 5.79 -25.08 10.88
N ALA A 215 4.78 -25.15 10.02
CA ALA A 215 4.65 -24.23 8.89
C ALA A 215 4.41 -22.78 9.37
N ASN A 216 3.57 -22.60 10.39
CA ASN A 216 3.35 -21.31 11.04
C ASN A 216 4.64 -20.78 11.69
N GLN A 217 5.46 -21.62 12.31
CA GLN A 217 6.74 -21.19 12.90
C GLN A 217 7.72 -20.70 11.83
N ALA A 218 7.79 -21.36 10.68
CA ALA A 218 8.63 -20.96 9.55
C ALA A 218 8.12 -19.70 8.82
N THR A 219 6.86 -19.33 9.00
CA THR A 219 6.23 -18.19 8.32
C THR A 219 6.38 -16.91 9.15
N SER A 220 6.85 -15.82 8.53
CA SER A 220 6.94 -14.51 9.19
C SER A 220 5.85 -13.54 8.76
N ILE A 221 5.47 -13.59 7.47
CA ILE A 221 4.54 -12.65 6.84
C ILE A 221 3.52 -13.47 6.03
N VAL A 222 2.25 -13.15 6.18
CA VAL A 222 1.22 -13.56 5.21
C VAL A 222 0.94 -12.41 4.28
N ALA A 223 0.80 -12.71 3.00
CA ALA A 223 0.63 -11.69 1.97
C ALA A 223 -0.48 -12.05 0.99
N GLY A 224 -0.97 -11.03 0.30
CA GLY A 224 -1.87 -11.17 -0.84
C GLY A 224 -1.89 -9.92 -1.69
N HIS A 225 -2.51 -10.06 -2.85
CA HIS A 225 -2.77 -8.98 -3.80
C HIS A 225 -4.26 -8.60 -3.72
N LEU A 226 -4.63 -7.50 -4.36
CA LEU A 226 -6.01 -6.99 -4.30
C LEU A 226 -6.77 -7.06 -5.63
N TYR A 227 -6.29 -7.84 -6.60
CA TYR A 227 -6.96 -7.97 -7.89
C TYR A 227 -8.33 -8.64 -7.73
N GLY A 228 -9.40 -7.89 -8.03
CA GLY A 228 -10.77 -8.36 -7.82
C GLY A 228 -11.17 -8.48 -6.34
N ALA A 229 -10.37 -7.97 -5.42
CA ALA A 229 -10.59 -8.04 -3.98
C ALA A 229 -10.62 -6.65 -3.33
N LYS A 230 -11.03 -6.61 -2.07
CA LYS A 230 -10.96 -5.43 -1.21
C LYS A 230 -10.11 -5.75 0.01
N PRO A 231 -9.44 -4.77 0.62
CA PRO A 231 -8.78 -4.97 1.90
C PRO A 231 -9.74 -5.52 2.95
N ARG A 232 -9.30 -6.54 3.69
CA ARG A 232 -10.08 -7.20 4.75
C ARG A 232 -9.14 -7.60 5.88
N ASP A 233 -9.58 -7.39 7.12
CA ASP A 233 -8.82 -7.83 8.29
C ASP A 233 -8.61 -9.34 8.27
N TYR A 234 -7.40 -9.77 8.61
CA TYR A 234 -7.04 -11.18 8.70
C TYR A 234 -6.76 -11.57 10.15
N ALA A 235 -7.84 -11.77 10.92
CA ALA A 235 -7.77 -12.02 12.35
C ALA A 235 -6.93 -13.25 12.75
N LEU A 236 -6.96 -14.33 11.95
CA LEU A 236 -6.14 -15.51 12.21
C LEU A 236 -4.65 -15.19 12.12
N ALA A 237 -4.20 -14.48 11.09
CA ALA A 237 -2.81 -14.07 10.98
C ALA A 237 -2.35 -13.22 12.16
N ARG A 238 -3.19 -12.27 12.59
CA ARG A 238 -2.92 -11.42 13.77
C ARG A 238 -2.84 -12.23 15.06
N SER A 239 -3.75 -13.18 15.28
CA SER A 239 -3.73 -14.03 16.49
C SER A 239 -2.51 -14.94 16.55
N LYS A 240 -1.90 -15.23 15.39
CA LYS A 240 -0.61 -15.94 15.26
C LYS A 240 0.62 -15.03 15.29
N GLY A 241 0.44 -13.72 15.52
CA GLY A 241 1.52 -12.73 15.56
C GLY A 241 2.19 -12.49 14.21
N LYS A 242 1.51 -12.78 13.09
CA LYS A 242 2.06 -12.58 11.75
C LYS A 242 1.78 -11.17 11.25
N GLN A 243 2.72 -10.62 10.48
CA GLN A 243 2.45 -9.41 9.72
C GLN A 243 1.60 -9.75 8.51
N VAL A 244 0.72 -8.83 8.13
CA VAL A 244 -0.15 -8.91 6.95
C VAL A 244 0.31 -7.86 5.94
N TRP A 245 0.75 -8.29 4.76
CA TRP A 245 1.25 -7.38 3.73
C TRP A 245 0.37 -7.47 2.47
N MET A 246 -0.02 -6.32 1.93
CA MET A 246 -0.48 -6.24 0.54
C MET A 246 0.76 -6.05 -0.33
N THR A 247 1.13 -7.05 -1.13
CA THR A 247 2.43 -7.11 -1.82
C THR A 247 2.39 -6.74 -3.30
N GLU A 248 1.20 -6.62 -3.89
CA GLU A 248 1.04 -6.14 -5.26
C GLU A 248 -0.40 -5.67 -5.50
N HIS A 249 -0.54 -4.44 -6.03
CA HIS A 249 -1.76 -4.00 -6.68
C HIS A 249 -1.51 -2.74 -7.55
N TYR A 250 -2.45 -2.49 -8.46
CA TYR A 250 -2.71 -1.17 -9.02
C TYR A 250 -4.22 -0.96 -9.12
N THR A 251 -4.72 0.26 -8.85
CA THR A 251 -6.17 0.51 -8.78
C THR A 251 -6.86 0.51 -10.15
N ASP A 252 -6.18 1.05 -11.16
CA ASP A 252 -6.52 0.92 -12.59
C ASP A 252 -5.23 1.16 -13.41
N ASN A 253 -5.25 0.96 -14.72
CA ASN A 253 -4.06 1.05 -15.58
C ASN A 253 -4.10 2.19 -16.62
N THR A 254 -4.88 3.24 -16.36
CA THR A 254 -5.05 4.39 -17.28
C THR A 254 -3.87 5.38 -17.21
N ASP A 255 -4.07 6.55 -16.60
CA ASP A 255 -3.07 7.59 -16.40
C ASP A 255 -2.88 7.85 -14.91
N GLY A 256 -1.62 7.83 -14.45
CA GLY A 256 -1.25 8.14 -13.07
C GLY A 256 -1.62 9.55 -12.62
N ASN A 257 -1.90 10.48 -13.54
CA ASN A 257 -2.33 11.84 -13.25
C ASN A 257 -3.85 12.07 -13.35
N ALA A 258 -4.63 11.08 -13.77
CA ALA A 258 -6.07 11.22 -13.87
C ALA A 258 -6.71 11.45 -12.50
N TRP A 259 -7.37 12.60 -12.31
CA TRP A 259 -8.14 12.91 -11.11
C TRP A 259 -9.65 12.90 -11.46
N PRO A 260 -10.52 12.25 -10.65
CA PRO A 260 -10.27 11.71 -9.31
C PRO A 260 -9.81 10.25 -9.26
N SER A 261 -9.53 9.56 -10.38
CA SER A 261 -9.08 8.15 -10.37
C SER A 261 -7.89 7.92 -9.42
N ALA A 262 -6.88 8.79 -9.45
CA ALA A 262 -5.71 8.70 -8.58
C ALA A 262 -6.02 8.81 -7.07
N LEU A 263 -7.16 9.38 -6.68
CA LEU A 263 -7.62 9.37 -5.28
C LEU A 263 -7.94 7.95 -4.80
N GLY A 264 -8.29 7.04 -5.73
CA GLY A 264 -8.51 5.63 -5.44
C GLY A 264 -7.33 4.96 -4.73
N VAL A 265 -6.09 5.41 -4.99
CA VAL A 265 -4.90 4.94 -4.28
C VAL A 265 -4.95 5.30 -2.80
N ALA A 266 -5.33 6.53 -2.46
CA ALA A 266 -5.48 6.94 -1.06
C ALA A 266 -6.65 6.22 -0.38
N SER A 267 -7.76 6.00 -1.08
CA SER A 267 -8.90 5.24 -0.57
C SER A 267 -8.53 3.78 -0.26
N GLU A 268 -7.79 3.12 -1.15
CA GLU A 268 -7.36 1.74 -0.94
C GLU A 268 -6.27 1.61 0.14
N LEU A 269 -5.34 2.57 0.20
CA LEU A 269 -4.37 2.66 1.30
C LEU A 269 -5.07 2.82 2.65
N HIS A 270 -6.05 3.72 2.75
CA HIS A 270 -6.84 3.88 3.95
C HIS A 270 -7.52 2.56 4.35
N ALA A 271 -8.25 1.93 3.42
CA ALA A 271 -8.93 0.65 3.68
C ALA A 271 -7.94 -0.46 4.08
N SER A 272 -6.76 -0.50 3.48
CA SER A 272 -5.67 -1.42 3.84
C SER A 272 -5.16 -1.20 5.26
N MET A 273 -5.00 0.06 5.67
CA MET A 273 -4.58 0.41 7.03
C MET A 273 -5.68 0.10 8.05
N ALA A 274 -6.95 0.37 7.73
CA ALA A 274 -8.10 -0.01 8.56
C ALA A 274 -8.22 -1.53 8.73
N ALA A 275 -7.92 -2.29 7.66
CA ALA A 275 -7.82 -3.75 7.64
C ALA A 275 -6.57 -4.33 8.35
N ASN A 276 -5.85 -3.52 9.11
CA ASN A 276 -4.65 -3.91 9.85
C ASN A 276 -3.46 -4.38 9.02
N PHE A 277 -3.34 -3.98 7.75
CA PHE A 277 -2.15 -4.31 6.97
C PHE A 277 -0.94 -3.55 7.50
N ASN A 278 0.18 -4.26 7.60
CA ASN A 278 1.47 -3.71 7.99
C ASN A 278 2.18 -3.04 6.82
N ALA A 279 1.97 -3.51 5.59
CA ALA A 279 2.60 -2.95 4.40
C ALA A 279 1.63 -2.90 3.21
N TYR A 280 1.86 -1.93 2.33
CA TYR A 280 1.18 -1.79 1.04
C TYR A 280 2.22 -1.55 -0.04
N ILE A 281 2.24 -2.41 -1.06
CA ILE A 281 3.24 -2.39 -2.13
C ILE A 281 2.50 -2.23 -3.46
N TRP A 282 2.73 -1.09 -4.12
CA TRP A 282 2.24 -0.87 -5.48
C TRP A 282 2.93 -1.82 -6.46
N TRP A 283 2.35 -1.99 -7.65
CA TRP A 283 3.04 -2.65 -8.76
C TRP A 283 4.20 -1.78 -9.29
N TYR A 284 4.38 -1.64 -10.60
CA TYR A 284 5.53 -0.88 -11.13
C TYR A 284 5.55 0.57 -10.63
N ILE A 285 6.67 0.94 -9.98
CA ILE A 285 6.89 2.31 -9.47
C ILE A 285 6.83 3.30 -10.62
N ARG A 286 7.59 3.06 -11.70
CA ARG A 286 7.57 3.86 -12.92
C ARG A 286 6.72 3.20 -13.99
N ARG A 287 5.60 3.83 -14.33
CA ARG A 287 4.71 3.44 -15.44
C ARG A 287 3.78 4.59 -15.79
N SER A 288 3.12 4.55 -16.95
CA SER A 288 2.08 5.54 -17.31
C SER A 288 0.99 5.67 -16.24
N TYR A 289 0.63 4.55 -15.62
CA TYR A 289 -0.33 4.46 -14.51
C TYR A 289 0.32 4.40 -13.12
N GLY A 290 1.65 4.50 -13.05
CA GLY A 290 2.45 4.26 -11.85
C GLY A 290 2.52 5.47 -10.90
N LEU A 291 3.39 5.34 -9.90
CA LEU A 291 3.67 6.39 -8.92
C LEU A 291 4.60 7.48 -9.51
N ILE A 292 5.45 7.08 -10.43
CA ILE A 292 6.31 7.94 -11.26
C ILE A 292 5.90 7.74 -12.72
N SER A 293 5.58 8.81 -13.43
CA SER A 293 5.27 8.78 -14.85
C SER A 293 6.52 8.46 -15.69
N GLU A 294 6.36 8.02 -16.94
CA GLU A 294 7.50 7.65 -17.79
C GLU A 294 8.47 8.82 -18.07
N ASN A 295 8.00 10.06 -17.96
CA ASN A 295 8.85 11.27 -18.02
C ASN A 295 9.69 11.51 -16.76
N GLY A 296 9.57 10.66 -15.73
CA GLY A 296 10.32 10.76 -14.48
C GLY A 296 9.69 11.65 -13.40
N ALA A 297 8.53 12.26 -13.62
CA ALA A 297 7.84 13.06 -12.61
C ALA A 297 6.94 12.20 -11.71
N VAL A 298 6.76 12.62 -10.45
CA VAL A 298 5.76 12.01 -9.55
C VAL A 298 4.35 12.26 -10.10
N SER A 299 3.54 11.21 -10.21
CA SER A 299 2.16 11.29 -10.67
C SER A 299 1.20 11.67 -9.54
N LYS A 300 -0.08 11.97 -9.85
CA LYS A 300 -1.10 12.14 -8.80
C LYS A 300 -1.25 10.91 -7.91
N ARG A 301 -1.06 9.70 -8.43
CA ARG A 301 -1.01 8.46 -7.63
C ARG A 301 0.19 8.42 -6.71
N GLY A 302 1.35 8.85 -7.19
CA GLY A 302 2.55 9.01 -6.36
C GLY A 302 2.32 10.01 -5.23
N TYR A 303 1.69 11.15 -5.51
CA TYR A 303 1.35 12.12 -4.46
C TYR A 303 0.27 11.61 -3.50
N ALA A 304 -0.72 10.82 -3.96
CA ALA A 304 -1.69 10.16 -3.09
C ALA A 304 -1.02 9.14 -2.16
N MET A 305 -0.11 8.32 -2.68
CA MET A 305 0.73 7.41 -1.88
C MET A 305 1.58 8.17 -0.85
N SER A 306 2.18 9.29 -1.27
CA SER A 306 3.10 10.06 -0.43
C SER A 306 2.44 10.69 0.81
N GLN A 307 1.12 10.91 0.77
CA GLN A 307 0.34 11.38 1.92
C GLN A 307 0.33 10.36 3.07
N PHE A 308 0.55 9.08 2.77
CA PHE A 308 0.84 8.08 3.79
C PHE A 308 2.34 7.92 3.96
N ALA A 309 3.06 7.62 2.88
CA ALA A 309 4.44 7.15 2.95
C ALA A 309 5.44 8.16 3.52
N ARG A 310 5.28 9.47 3.27
CA ARG A 310 6.18 10.50 3.82
C ARG A 310 6.00 10.72 5.32
N PHE A 311 4.78 10.53 5.83
CA PHE A 311 4.41 10.96 7.18
C PHE A 311 4.23 9.79 8.15
N VAL A 312 3.71 8.66 7.67
CA VAL A 312 3.55 7.40 8.43
C VAL A 312 4.80 6.54 8.22
N ARG A 313 5.92 6.94 8.83
CA ARG A 313 7.23 6.29 8.63
C ARG A 313 7.26 4.86 9.22
N PRO A 314 8.16 3.98 8.72
CA PRO A 314 8.35 2.64 9.29
C PRO A 314 8.47 2.64 10.81
N GLY A 315 7.71 1.77 11.47
CA GLY A 315 7.63 1.70 12.93
C GLY A 315 6.47 2.52 13.53
N SER A 316 5.78 3.35 12.74
CA SER A 316 4.55 4.01 13.20
C SER A 316 3.51 2.98 13.63
N VAL A 317 2.76 3.26 14.68
CA VAL A 317 1.68 2.40 15.17
C VAL A 317 0.35 3.07 14.85
N ARG A 318 -0.56 2.36 14.16
CA ARG A 318 -1.92 2.87 13.94
C ARG A 318 -2.65 2.95 15.27
N VAL A 319 -3.33 4.06 15.53
CA VAL A 319 -4.10 4.31 16.76
C VAL A 319 -5.58 4.52 16.47
N GLY A 320 -6.42 4.48 17.51
CA GLY A 320 -7.86 4.71 17.41
C GLY A 320 -8.20 6.07 16.83
N ALA A 321 -9.12 6.10 15.88
CA ALA A 321 -9.74 7.30 15.34
C ALA A 321 -11.17 6.97 14.86
N THR A 322 -12.09 7.94 14.87
CA THR A 322 -13.37 7.81 14.14
C THR A 322 -13.07 7.59 12.66
N GLU A 323 -13.32 6.38 12.14
CA GLU A 323 -12.94 6.00 10.77
C GLU A 323 -13.77 6.71 9.70
N HIS A 324 -15.09 6.82 9.89
CA HIS A 324 -16.01 7.42 8.92
C HIS A 324 -16.85 8.55 9.54
N PRO A 325 -16.27 9.75 9.73
CA PRO A 325 -17.04 10.90 10.22
C PRO A 325 -18.13 11.35 9.23
N TYR A 326 -17.95 11.09 7.93
CA TYR A 326 -18.94 11.28 6.88
C TYR A 326 -19.00 10.02 6.00
N SER A 327 -20.05 9.86 5.20
CA SER A 327 -20.17 8.72 4.26
C SER A 327 -19.10 8.70 3.16
N ASP A 328 -18.52 9.85 2.85
CA ASP A 328 -17.54 10.09 1.80
C ASP A 328 -16.14 10.46 2.35
N VAL A 329 -16.00 10.50 3.68
CA VAL A 329 -14.73 10.80 4.37
C VAL A 329 -14.28 9.62 5.22
N SER A 330 -13.01 9.27 5.03
CA SER A 330 -12.31 8.17 5.69
C SER A 330 -11.11 8.70 6.46
N VAL A 331 -10.91 8.31 7.72
CA VAL A 331 -9.82 8.82 8.59
C VAL A 331 -9.07 7.69 9.29
N THR A 332 -7.74 7.75 9.24
CA THR A 332 -6.83 6.90 10.03
C THR A 332 -5.82 7.77 10.78
N ALA A 333 -5.41 7.34 11.97
CA ALA A 333 -4.41 8.05 12.78
C ALA A 333 -3.27 7.12 13.22
N TYR A 334 -2.10 7.71 13.45
CA TYR A 334 -0.86 6.99 13.73
C TYR A 334 -0.03 7.74 14.76
N ARG A 335 0.64 6.99 15.64
CA ARG A 335 1.77 7.50 16.43
C ARG A 335 3.05 7.09 15.72
N THR A 336 3.88 8.06 15.35
CA THR A 336 5.17 7.82 14.69
C THR A 336 6.25 7.39 15.70
N PRO A 337 7.39 6.85 15.24
CA PRO A 337 8.51 6.50 16.12
C PRO A 337 9.08 7.69 16.92
N ASP A 338 8.98 8.90 16.39
CA ASP A 338 9.34 10.16 17.06
C ASP A 338 8.17 10.76 17.87
N ASN A 339 7.17 9.95 18.22
CA ASN A 339 6.00 10.28 19.05
C ASN A 339 5.03 11.35 18.50
N LYS A 340 5.14 11.72 17.22
CA LYS A 340 4.17 12.61 16.58
C LYS A 340 2.85 11.89 16.31
N LEU A 341 1.76 12.64 16.39
CA LEU A 341 0.45 12.18 15.93
C LEU A 341 0.27 12.57 14.47
N VAL A 342 0.05 11.58 13.59
CA VAL A 342 -0.27 11.78 12.18
C VAL A 342 -1.71 11.34 11.92
N VAL A 343 -2.50 12.18 11.25
CA VAL A 343 -3.88 11.86 10.85
C VAL A 343 -3.98 12.00 9.34
N VAL A 344 -4.48 10.98 8.65
CA VAL A 344 -4.72 11.00 7.21
C VAL A 344 -6.22 10.89 6.97
N ALA A 345 -6.78 11.87 6.28
CA ALA A 345 -8.19 11.94 5.89
C ALA A 345 -8.33 11.89 4.37
N VAL A 346 -9.20 11.04 3.87
CA VAL A 346 -9.51 10.88 2.44
C VAL A 346 -10.96 11.31 2.24
N ASN A 347 -11.18 12.40 1.50
CA ASN A 347 -12.51 12.89 1.12
C ASN A 347 -12.76 12.56 -0.34
N THR A 348 -13.64 11.61 -0.61
CA THR A 348 -14.05 11.22 -1.98
C THR A 348 -15.23 12.04 -2.50
N GLY A 349 -15.88 12.81 -1.61
CA GLY A 349 -17.01 13.67 -1.92
C GLY A 349 -16.62 14.92 -2.70
N THR A 350 -17.64 15.59 -3.24
CA THR A 350 -17.49 16.82 -4.02
C THR A 350 -17.62 18.10 -3.18
N GLY A 351 -17.89 17.97 -1.88
CA GLY A 351 -18.01 19.08 -0.93
C GLY A 351 -16.79 19.23 -0.03
N HIS A 352 -16.59 20.44 0.50
CA HIS A 352 -15.67 20.66 1.62
C HIS A 352 -16.28 20.06 2.89
N GLN A 353 -15.51 19.25 3.60
CA GLN A 353 -15.96 18.60 4.83
C GLN A 353 -15.19 19.16 6.02
N ARG A 354 -15.92 19.65 7.04
CA ARG A 354 -15.31 20.15 8.27
C ARG A 354 -15.14 19.01 9.27
N LEU A 355 -13.91 18.78 9.71
CA LEU A 355 -13.58 17.83 10.77
C LEU A 355 -13.27 18.58 12.05
N ASP A 356 -14.01 18.28 13.11
CA ASP A 356 -13.72 18.74 14.47
C ASP A 356 -12.96 17.63 15.21
N LEU A 357 -11.64 17.77 15.30
CA LEU A 357 -10.77 16.78 15.96
C LEU A 357 -10.83 16.95 17.47
N THR A 358 -11.00 15.83 18.17
CA THR A 358 -10.85 15.75 19.63
C THR A 358 -9.79 14.71 19.97
N LEU A 359 -8.83 15.09 20.82
CA LEU A 359 -7.69 14.28 21.22
C LEU A 359 -7.36 14.54 22.71
N PRO A 360 -6.74 13.58 23.44
CA PRO A 360 -6.34 13.83 24.82
C PRO A 360 -5.43 15.05 24.94
N SER A 361 -5.67 15.89 25.95
CA SER A 361 -4.89 17.11 26.16
C SER A 361 -3.40 16.80 26.27
N GLY A 362 -2.56 17.64 25.65
CA GLY A 362 -1.11 17.44 25.61
C GLY A 362 -0.61 16.45 24.55
N THR A 363 -1.48 15.78 23.78
CA THR A 363 -1.06 14.85 22.71
C THR A 363 -0.42 15.57 21.51
N ALA A 364 -0.92 16.76 21.17
CA ALA A 364 -0.34 17.67 20.18
C ALA A 364 -0.81 19.09 20.51
N THR A 365 0.00 20.11 20.21
CA THR A 365 -0.41 21.52 20.39
C THR A 365 -0.74 22.21 19.07
N GLN A 366 -0.31 21.63 17.94
CA GLN A 366 -0.57 22.14 16.61
C GLN A 366 -0.52 21.00 15.58
N PHE A 367 -1.28 21.13 14.49
CA PHE A 367 -1.13 20.30 13.30
C PHE A 367 -0.70 21.14 12.09
N ALA A 368 0.29 20.67 11.34
CA ALA A 368 0.56 21.13 9.98
C ALA A 368 -0.26 20.29 8.98
N LYS A 369 -1.04 20.93 8.11
CA LYS A 369 -1.86 20.25 7.08
C LYS A 369 -1.13 20.20 5.74
N TYR A 370 -1.19 19.05 5.07
CA TYR A 370 -0.73 18.86 3.69
C TYR A 370 -1.82 18.21 2.83
N SER A 371 -2.14 18.76 1.66
CA SER A 371 -3.22 18.27 0.80
C SER A 371 -2.74 17.84 -0.59
N THR A 372 -3.34 16.77 -1.12
CA THR A 372 -3.28 16.40 -2.54
C THR A 372 -4.70 16.38 -3.09
N SER A 373 -4.91 17.06 -4.21
CA SER A 373 -6.18 17.16 -4.93
C SER A 373 -5.89 17.20 -6.44
N SER A 374 -6.85 17.58 -7.28
CA SER A 374 -6.58 17.88 -8.69
C SER A 374 -5.53 18.99 -8.89
N THR A 375 -5.49 20.00 -8.00
CA THR A 375 -4.62 21.17 -8.13
C THR A 375 -3.44 21.19 -7.16
N LEU A 376 -3.48 20.42 -6.07
CA LEU A 376 -2.43 20.37 -5.05
C LEU A 376 -1.66 19.05 -5.10
N ASN A 377 -0.36 19.13 -4.80
CA ASN A 377 0.55 17.98 -4.69
C ASN A 377 1.27 18.03 -3.34
N VAL A 378 0.69 17.42 -2.31
CA VAL A 378 1.16 17.50 -0.90
C VAL A 378 1.44 18.95 -0.48
N GLY A 379 0.58 19.86 -0.92
CA GLY A 379 0.72 21.29 -0.69
C GLY A 379 0.43 21.64 0.76
N PHE A 380 1.26 22.50 1.35
CA PHE A 380 1.04 22.98 2.71
C PHE A 380 -0.24 23.80 2.80
N GLY A 381 -1.13 23.42 3.71
CA GLY A 381 -2.46 24.00 3.91
C GLY A 381 -2.59 24.84 5.18
N GLY A 382 -1.48 25.16 5.85
CA GLY A 382 -1.47 25.95 7.08
C GLY A 382 -1.29 25.14 8.36
N ASN A 383 -1.18 25.88 9.47
CA ASN A 383 -1.02 25.35 10.81
C ASN A 383 -2.31 25.57 11.62
N TYR A 384 -2.74 24.54 12.33
CA TYR A 384 -3.98 24.51 13.09
C TYR A 384 -3.67 24.27 14.57
N SER A 385 -3.86 25.29 15.40
CA SER A 385 -3.62 25.18 16.84
C SER A 385 -4.63 24.24 17.50
N VAL A 386 -4.16 23.50 18.50
CA VAL A 386 -4.98 22.61 19.33
C VAL A 386 -5.16 23.28 20.69
N VAL A 387 -6.41 23.61 21.02
CA VAL A 387 -6.77 24.25 22.30
C VAL A 387 -7.62 23.28 23.09
N ASN A 388 -7.19 22.95 24.31
CA ASN A 388 -7.88 21.99 25.19
C ASN A 388 -8.17 20.64 24.51
N GLY A 389 -7.22 20.14 23.72
CA GLY A 389 -7.36 18.87 22.99
C GLY A 389 -8.36 18.94 21.82
N LYS A 390 -8.66 20.12 21.29
CA LYS A 390 -9.59 20.31 20.18
C LYS A 390 -9.00 21.20 19.09
N THR A 391 -9.33 20.89 17.84
CA THR A 391 -9.06 21.74 16.67
C THR A 391 -10.06 21.45 15.56
N SER A 392 -10.22 22.37 14.62
CA SER A 392 -11.14 22.22 13.50
C SER A 392 -10.41 22.54 12.20
N LEU A 393 -10.67 21.76 11.15
CA LEU A 393 -10.15 22.03 9.82
C LEU A 393 -11.12 21.55 8.73
N TYR A 394 -10.90 22.02 7.51
CA TYR A 394 -11.60 21.54 6.33
C TYR A 394 -10.73 20.55 5.56
N VAL A 395 -11.34 19.48 5.06
CA VAL A 395 -10.78 18.61 4.03
C VAL A 395 -11.46 18.96 2.71
N ASP A 396 -10.64 19.23 1.69
CA ASP A 396 -11.11 19.75 0.41
C ASP A 396 -11.86 18.66 -0.39
N PRO A 397 -12.74 19.02 -1.33
CA PRO A 397 -13.40 18.07 -2.23
C PRO A 397 -12.40 17.18 -2.94
N GLN A 398 -12.73 15.89 -3.09
CA GLN A 398 -11.93 14.91 -3.83
C GLN A 398 -10.44 15.09 -3.52
N SER A 399 -10.06 14.90 -2.26
CA SER A 399 -8.71 15.16 -1.79
C SER A 399 -8.30 14.18 -0.71
N VAL A 400 -6.99 14.08 -0.50
CA VAL A 400 -6.40 13.47 0.69
C VAL A 400 -5.62 14.55 1.45
N ALA A 401 -5.85 14.62 2.76
CA ALA A 401 -5.21 15.56 3.66
C ALA A 401 -4.48 14.81 4.78
N THR A 402 -3.22 15.16 5.01
CA THR A 402 -2.43 14.65 6.13
C THR A 402 -2.12 15.75 7.11
N LEU A 403 -2.38 15.48 8.39
CA LEU A 403 -2.11 16.35 9.51
C LEU A 403 -0.95 15.77 10.29
N VAL A 404 0.08 16.57 10.51
CA VAL A 404 1.27 16.18 11.27
C VAL A 404 1.33 17.01 12.53
N GLY A 405 1.19 16.34 13.68
CA GLY A 405 1.33 16.94 15.01
C GLY A 405 2.79 17.28 15.30
N ASN A 406 3.00 18.28 16.15
CA ASN A 406 4.32 18.69 16.62
C ASN A 406 4.83 17.89 17.82
#